data_AF-A0A3B6G068-F1
#
_entry.id   AF-A0A3B6G068-F1
#
_cell.length_a   1.000
_cell.length_b   1.000
_cell.length_c   1.000
_cell.angle_alpha   90.00
_cell.angle_beta   90.00
_cell.angle_gamma   90.00
#
_symmetry.space_group_name_H-M   'P 1'
#
loop_
_entity.id
_entity.type
_entity.pdbx_description
1 polymer ?
#
loop_
_entity_poly.entity_id
_entity_poly.type
_entity_poly.pdbx_seq_one_letter_code
_entity_poly.pdbx_strand_id
1 'polypeptide(L)'
;MEVPFGVRNAIKKVPGFLRCFPNLETLHVQSPRIREESTGKVNLKFWQEGGPIKCVLQSMKKLFFYEFRGSRSELTFLKFIAERGRVLEQMVVVLASECFSSGDNVNAKLKPLANAKWSSKACKLELFRSPLTNVSGPRHNHELAADFGFADPFDLKYYSKAERISVS
;
A
#
# COMPACT_ATOMS: atom_id res chain seq x y z
N MET A 1 5.69 7.05 3.14
CA MET A 1 6.17 7.60 1.86
C MET A 1 4.99 7.93 0.97
N GLU A 2 5.10 8.97 0.15
CA GLU A 2 4.14 9.26 -0.92
C GLU A 2 4.71 8.81 -2.25
N VAL A 3 3.93 8.05 -3.01
CA VAL A 3 4.39 7.49 -4.29
C VAL A 3 3.31 7.72 -5.34
N PRO A 4 3.50 8.67 -6.27
CA PRO A 4 2.59 8.82 -7.40
C PRO A 4 2.76 7.63 -8.37
N PHE A 5 1.93 6.59 -8.20
CA PHE A 5 1.97 5.35 -8.99
C PHE A 5 1.59 5.49 -10.48
N GLY A 6 1.18 6.69 -10.90
CA GLY A 6 1.05 7.08 -12.32
C GLY A 6 2.32 7.69 -12.92
N VAL A 7 3.32 8.04 -12.11
CA VAL A 7 4.58 8.67 -12.56
C VAL A 7 5.72 7.64 -12.51
N ARG A 8 6.15 7.17 -13.67
CA ARG A 8 7.17 6.12 -13.82
C ARG A 8 8.47 6.45 -13.06
N ASN A 9 8.92 7.70 -13.13
CA ASN A 9 10.16 8.14 -12.49
C ASN A 9 10.08 8.17 -10.96
N ALA A 10 8.89 8.37 -10.39
CA ALA A 10 8.69 8.29 -8.95
C ALA A 10 8.74 6.83 -8.49
N ILE A 11 8.06 5.94 -9.21
CA ILE A 11 8.04 4.50 -8.90
C ILE A 11 9.45 3.90 -8.99
N LYS A 12 10.27 4.36 -9.94
CA LYS A 12 11.69 3.98 -10.10
C LYS A 12 12.53 4.16 -8.83
N LYS A 13 12.16 5.10 -7.97
CA LYS A 13 12.90 5.41 -6.73
C LYS A 13 12.54 4.50 -5.57
N VAL A 14 11.38 3.84 -5.62
CA VAL A 14 10.86 3.04 -4.50
C VAL A 14 11.76 1.85 -4.15
N PRO A 15 12.27 1.02 -5.09
CA PRO A 15 13.21 -0.04 -4.75
C PRO A 15 14.48 0.48 -4.06
N GLY A 16 15.00 1.62 -4.53
CA GLY A 16 16.17 2.28 -3.93
C GLY A 16 15.90 2.68 -2.48
N PHE A 17 14.77 3.35 -2.24
CA PHE A 17 14.34 3.70 -0.88
C PHE A 17 14.26 2.47 0.03
N LEU A 18 13.58 1.40 -0.41
CA LEU A 18 13.41 0.21 0.43
C LEU A 18 14.76 -0.45 0.77
N ARG A 19 15.74 -0.40 -0.14
CA ARG A 19 17.10 -0.91 0.11
C ARG A 19 17.87 -0.11 1.15
N CYS A 20 17.60 1.19 1.28
CA CYS A 20 18.23 2.03 2.30
C CYS A 20 17.81 1.68 3.73
N PHE A 21 16.69 0.97 3.92
CA PHE A 21 16.15 0.61 5.24
C PHE A 21 16.03 -0.91 5.38
N PRO A 22 17.15 -1.65 5.55
CA PRO A 22 17.16 -3.11 5.52
C PRO A 22 16.35 -3.79 6.62
N ASN A 23 16.07 -3.09 7.72
CA ASN A 23 15.32 -3.59 8.88
C ASN A 23 13.95 -2.91 9.02
N LEU A 24 13.42 -2.29 7.97
CA LEU A 24 12.10 -1.65 7.99
C LEU A 24 11.02 -2.70 8.34
N GLU A 25 10.30 -2.49 9.45
CA GLU A 25 9.25 -3.40 9.91
C GLU A 25 7.86 -2.98 9.42
N THR A 26 7.56 -1.69 9.48
CA THR A 26 6.27 -1.12 9.04
C THR A 26 6.50 -0.16 7.90
N LEU A 27 5.77 -0.34 6.80
CA LEU A 27 5.80 0.56 5.65
C LEU A 27 4.43 1.22 5.47
N HIS A 28 4.41 2.55 5.48
CA HIS A 28 3.26 3.35 5.07
C HIS A 28 3.50 3.92 3.68
N VAL A 29 2.60 3.67 2.75
CA VAL A 29 2.62 4.19 1.37
C VAL A 29 1.31 4.91 1.11
N GLN A 30 1.37 6.12 0.58
CA GLN A 30 0.22 6.87 0.12
C GLN A 30 0.30 7.08 -1.39
N SER A 31 -0.80 6.82 -2.10
CA SER A 31 -0.92 7.02 -3.54
C SER A 31 -1.66 8.34 -3.83
N PRO A 32 -0.94 9.47 -3.99
CA PRO A 32 -1.58 10.77 -4.21
C PRO A 32 -2.29 10.81 -5.56
N ARG A 33 -3.31 11.67 -5.65
CA ARG A 33 -3.97 11.98 -6.93
C ARG A 33 -2.99 12.67 -7.86
N ILE A 34 -2.82 12.14 -9.06
CA ILE A 34 -2.03 12.76 -10.12
C ILE A 34 -3.02 13.38 -11.11
N ARG A 35 -2.79 14.64 -11.50
CA ARG A 35 -3.61 15.36 -12.49
C ARG A 35 -3.13 15.14 -13.94
N GLU A 36 -1.86 14.76 -14.09
CA GLU A 36 -1.21 14.54 -15.38
C GLU A 36 -1.43 13.10 -15.91
N GLU A 37 -1.32 12.94 -17.23
CA GLU A 37 -1.40 11.62 -17.87
C GLU A 37 -0.28 10.70 -17.39
N SER A 38 -0.62 9.41 -17.21
CA SER A 38 0.34 8.43 -16.69
C SER A 38 1.57 8.31 -17.60
N THR A 39 2.77 8.55 -17.07
CA THR A 39 4.01 8.62 -17.85
C THR A 39 4.61 7.24 -18.17
N GLY A 40 3.77 6.20 -18.25
CA GLY A 40 4.15 4.83 -18.63
C GLY A 40 3.95 3.76 -17.52
N LYS A 41 3.87 2.50 -17.96
CA LYS A 41 3.59 1.32 -17.13
C LYS A 41 4.89 0.68 -16.61
N VAL A 42 4.89 0.23 -15.34
CA VAL A 42 5.95 -0.62 -14.76
C VAL A 42 5.48 -2.07 -14.67
N ASN A 43 6.33 -3.00 -15.08
CA ASN A 43 6.07 -4.44 -15.01
C ASN A 43 6.55 -5.02 -13.66
N LEU A 44 6.26 -6.30 -13.39
CA LEU A 44 6.72 -6.96 -12.15
C LEU A 44 8.25 -7.13 -12.10
N LYS A 45 8.91 -7.29 -13.27
CA LYS A 45 10.36 -7.46 -13.37
C LYS A 45 11.12 -6.25 -12.85
N PHE A 46 10.57 -5.05 -13.05
CA PHE A 46 11.10 -3.79 -12.54
C PHE A 46 11.37 -3.82 -11.02
N TRP A 47 10.47 -4.40 -10.22
CA TRP A 47 10.63 -4.49 -8.76
C TRP A 47 11.76 -5.44 -8.32
N GLN A 48 12.25 -6.28 -9.23
CA GLN A 48 13.32 -7.24 -9.00
C GLN A 48 14.68 -6.76 -9.56
N GLU A 49 14.67 -5.69 -10.37
CA GLU A 49 15.89 -5.08 -10.90
C GLU A 49 16.75 -4.52 -9.75
N GLY A 50 18.05 -4.81 -9.77
CA GLY A 50 18.98 -4.42 -8.71
C GLY A 50 19.05 -5.37 -7.51
N GLY A 51 18.50 -6.58 -7.64
CA GLY A 51 18.64 -7.66 -6.66
C GLY A 51 17.67 -7.61 -5.48
N PRO A 52 17.77 -8.57 -4.54
CA PRO A 52 16.88 -8.72 -3.40
C PRO A 52 16.75 -7.44 -2.55
N ILE A 53 15.52 -7.13 -2.13
CA ILE A 53 15.27 -6.04 -1.17
C ILE A 53 15.13 -6.65 0.22
N LYS A 54 16.16 -6.47 1.06
CA LYS A 54 16.28 -7.16 2.36
C LYS A 54 15.07 -6.95 3.26
N CYS A 55 14.59 -5.72 3.40
CA CYS A 55 13.48 -5.44 4.30
C CYS A 55 12.18 -6.13 3.89
N VAL A 56 11.88 -6.12 2.58
CA VAL A 56 10.73 -6.85 2.03
C VAL A 56 10.85 -8.34 2.30
N LEU A 57 12.05 -8.92 2.18
CA LEU A 57 12.23 -10.36 2.36
C LEU A 57 12.23 -10.82 3.82
N GLN A 58 12.72 -10.00 4.75
CA GLN A 58 13.14 -10.49 6.08
C GLN A 58 12.63 -9.70 7.28
N SER A 59 12.23 -8.44 7.13
CA SER A 59 11.87 -7.59 8.29
C SER A 59 10.48 -6.97 8.23
N MET A 60 9.92 -6.75 7.05
CA MET A 60 8.64 -6.06 6.89
C MET A 60 7.47 -6.93 7.36
N LYS A 61 6.91 -6.55 8.50
CA LYS A 61 5.76 -7.20 9.14
C LYS A 61 4.44 -6.55 8.72
N LYS A 62 4.43 -5.24 8.51
CA LYS A 62 3.21 -4.47 8.22
C LYS A 62 3.35 -3.59 6.98
N LEU A 63 2.34 -3.60 6.12
CA LEU A 63 2.19 -2.65 5.02
C LEU A 63 0.84 -1.93 5.14
N PHE A 64 0.88 -0.61 5.16
CA PHE A 64 -0.28 0.25 5.02
C PHE A 64 -0.24 0.96 3.68
N PHE A 65 -1.25 0.73 2.84
CA PHE A 65 -1.39 1.33 1.54
C PHE A 65 -2.62 2.24 1.52
N TYR A 66 -2.39 3.54 1.36
CA TYR A 66 -3.42 4.57 1.44
C TYR A 66 -3.81 5.12 0.07
N GLU A 67 -5.10 5.44 -0.06
CA GLU A 67 -5.68 6.03 -1.27
C GLU A 67 -5.48 5.15 -2.51
N PHE A 68 -5.65 3.84 -2.35
CA PHE A 68 -5.63 2.89 -3.46
C PHE A 68 -6.74 3.23 -4.46
N ARG A 69 -6.37 3.40 -5.74
CA ARG A 69 -7.29 3.76 -6.83
C ARG A 69 -7.60 2.58 -7.75
N GLY A 70 -6.86 1.47 -7.64
CA GLY A 70 -7.06 0.28 -8.47
C GLY A 70 -6.24 0.27 -9.75
N SER A 71 -5.21 1.10 -9.85
CA SER A 71 -4.33 1.10 -11.01
C SER A 71 -3.44 -0.15 -11.05
N ARG A 72 -2.99 -0.51 -12.25
CA ARG A 72 -2.11 -1.68 -12.44
C ARG A 72 -0.78 -1.54 -11.71
N SER A 73 -0.21 -0.33 -11.61
CA SER A 73 1.06 -0.09 -10.92
C SER A 73 0.94 -0.27 -9.41
N GLU A 74 -0.17 0.16 -8.82
CA GLU A 74 -0.45 -0.07 -7.39
C GLU A 74 -0.60 -1.57 -7.11
N LEU A 75 -1.37 -2.27 -7.95
CA LEU A 75 -1.56 -3.72 -7.84
C LEU A 75 -0.25 -4.50 -8.00
N THR A 76 0.62 -4.13 -8.94
CA THR A 76 1.91 -4.82 -9.11
C THR A 76 2.84 -4.59 -7.92
N PHE A 77 2.78 -3.42 -7.29
CA PHE A 77 3.52 -3.16 -6.05
C PHE A 77 2.99 -3.99 -4.88
N LEU A 78 1.69 -3.99 -4.63
CA LEU A 78 1.07 -4.80 -3.57
C LEU A 78 1.38 -6.29 -3.77
N LYS A 79 1.24 -6.76 -5.01
CA LYS A 79 1.56 -8.15 -5.39
C LYS A 79 3.04 -8.48 -5.15
N PHE A 80 3.95 -7.56 -5.50
CA PHE A 80 5.38 -7.74 -5.24
C PHE A 80 5.66 -7.92 -3.73
N ILE A 81 5.07 -7.08 -2.87
CA ILE A 81 5.24 -7.21 -1.42
C ILE A 81 4.60 -8.52 -0.91
N ALA A 82 3.39 -8.87 -1.35
CA ALA A 82 2.73 -10.11 -0.97
C ALA A 82 3.55 -11.37 -1.35
N GLU A 83 4.12 -11.39 -2.55
CA GLU A 83 4.89 -12.55 -3.06
C GLU A 83 6.31 -12.66 -2.50
N ARG A 84 6.87 -11.56 -1.96
CA ARG A 84 8.25 -11.54 -1.44
C ARG A 84 8.31 -11.41 0.08
N GLY A 85 7.27 -10.87 0.71
CA GLY A 85 7.11 -10.68 2.14
C GLY A 85 7.00 -11.98 2.92
N ARG A 86 8.13 -12.56 3.34
CA ARG A 86 8.13 -13.85 4.07
C ARG A 86 7.62 -13.72 5.50
N VAL A 87 7.86 -12.56 6.12
CA VAL A 87 7.48 -12.25 7.51
C VAL A 87 6.31 -11.26 7.59
N LEU A 88 5.63 -11.03 6.46
CA LEU A 88 4.50 -10.10 6.42
C LEU A 88 3.32 -10.68 7.21
N GLU A 89 2.87 -9.95 8.21
CA GLU A 89 1.77 -10.34 9.11
C GLU A 89 0.47 -9.62 8.72
N GLN A 90 0.59 -8.39 8.21
CA GLN A 90 -0.57 -7.55 7.93
C GLN A 90 -0.35 -6.70 6.68
N MET A 91 -1.33 -6.71 5.78
CA MET A 91 -1.43 -5.78 4.66
C MET A 91 -2.77 -5.06 4.73
N VAL A 92 -2.73 -3.76 4.97
CA VAL A 92 -3.91 -2.89 5.01
C VAL A 92 -3.96 -2.09 3.73
N VAL A 93 -5.07 -2.17 3.00
CA VAL A 93 -5.30 -1.38 1.78
C VAL A 93 -6.54 -0.52 1.99
N VAL A 94 -6.35 0.79 1.86
CA VAL A 94 -7.40 1.78 2.05
C VAL A 94 -7.77 2.33 0.69
N LEU A 95 -9.03 2.10 0.30
CA LEU A 95 -9.57 2.45 -1.01
C LEU A 95 -9.93 3.93 -1.07
N ALA A 96 -9.50 4.63 -2.12
CA ALA A 96 -9.92 6.01 -2.37
C ALA A 96 -11.43 6.06 -2.64
N SER A 97 -12.20 6.80 -1.83
CA SER A 97 -13.66 6.80 -1.86
C SER A 97 -14.22 7.18 -3.25
N GLU A 98 -13.58 8.15 -3.90
CA GLU A 98 -13.86 8.62 -5.27
C GLU A 98 -13.76 7.56 -6.37
N CYS A 99 -13.02 6.45 -6.14
CA CYS A 99 -12.72 5.43 -7.16
C CYS A 99 -13.48 4.11 -6.96
N PHE A 100 -14.28 4.01 -5.89
CA PHE A 100 -14.96 2.79 -5.47
C PHE A 100 -16.39 3.09 -5.00
N SER A 101 -17.17 3.72 -5.88
CA SER A 101 -18.59 4.05 -5.66
C SER A 101 -19.46 2.77 -5.63
N SER A 102 -20.73 2.88 -5.21
CA SER A 102 -21.63 1.72 -5.14
C SER A 102 -21.85 1.12 -6.54
N GLY A 103 -21.10 0.07 -6.87
CA GLY A 103 -21.12 -0.60 -8.18
C GLY A 103 -19.73 -0.99 -8.68
N ASP A 104 -18.67 -0.31 -8.20
CA ASP A 104 -17.30 -0.70 -8.50
C ASP A 104 -16.97 -2.02 -7.81
N ASN A 105 -16.68 -3.05 -8.60
CA ASN A 105 -16.32 -4.35 -8.07
C ASN A 105 -14.88 -4.32 -7.50
N VAL A 106 -14.77 -3.89 -6.24
CA VAL A 106 -13.55 -3.94 -5.42
C VAL A 106 -12.87 -5.31 -5.55
N ASN A 107 -13.67 -6.39 -5.50
CA ASN A 107 -13.17 -7.74 -5.62
C ASN A 107 -12.55 -8.00 -7.00
N ALA A 108 -13.10 -7.46 -8.10
CA ALA A 108 -12.50 -7.61 -9.43
C ALA A 108 -11.13 -6.93 -9.54
N LYS A 109 -10.99 -5.71 -8.98
CA LYS A 109 -9.72 -4.97 -8.97
C LYS A 109 -8.68 -5.65 -8.08
N LEU A 110 -9.09 -6.25 -6.96
CA LEU A 110 -8.20 -6.91 -6.01
C LEU A 110 -8.00 -8.42 -6.25
N LYS A 111 -8.77 -9.03 -7.16
CA LYS A 111 -8.63 -10.45 -7.54
C LYS A 111 -7.19 -10.84 -7.87
N PRO A 112 -6.37 -10.03 -8.58
CA PRO A 112 -4.97 -10.36 -8.83
C PRO A 112 -4.11 -10.41 -7.57
N LEU A 113 -4.47 -9.65 -6.53
CA LEU A 113 -3.79 -9.63 -5.24
C LEU A 113 -4.27 -10.79 -4.35
N ALA A 114 -5.57 -11.06 -4.32
CA ALA A 114 -6.13 -12.22 -3.63
C ALA A 114 -5.55 -13.55 -4.16
N ASN A 115 -5.40 -13.66 -5.49
CA ASN A 115 -4.80 -14.82 -6.16
C ASN A 115 -3.27 -14.80 -6.22
N ALA A 116 -2.60 -13.83 -5.58
CA ALA A 116 -1.15 -13.78 -5.55
C ALA A 116 -0.59 -14.98 -4.76
N LYS A 117 0.65 -15.38 -5.06
CA LYS A 117 1.33 -16.42 -4.28
C LYS A 117 1.92 -15.79 -3.02
N TRP A 118 1.07 -15.55 -2.01
CA TRP A 118 1.47 -14.97 -0.74
C TRP A 118 2.61 -15.78 -0.11
N SER A 119 3.75 -15.12 0.14
CA SER A 119 4.89 -15.78 0.74
C SER A 119 4.68 -16.08 2.22
N SER A 120 3.92 -15.22 2.91
CA SER A 120 3.46 -15.44 4.28
C SER A 120 2.01 -15.92 4.26
N LYS A 121 1.78 -17.15 4.72
CA LYS A 121 0.43 -17.72 4.85
C LYS A 121 -0.37 -17.11 6.01
N ALA A 122 0.33 -16.50 6.97
CA ALA A 122 -0.28 -15.87 8.14
C ALA A 122 -0.68 -14.41 7.88
N CYS A 123 -0.32 -13.85 6.73
CA CYS A 123 -0.62 -12.46 6.41
C CYS A 123 -2.13 -12.22 6.30
N LYS A 124 -2.63 -11.24 7.04
CA LYS A 124 -4.02 -10.77 6.95
C LYS A 124 -4.11 -9.61 5.97
N LEU A 125 -4.96 -9.75 4.95
CA LEU A 125 -5.32 -8.64 4.06
C LEU A 125 -6.58 -7.96 4.61
N GLU A 126 -6.49 -6.67 4.94
CA GLU A 126 -7.62 -5.88 5.41
C GLU A 126 -7.90 -4.72 4.46
N LEU A 127 -9.18 -4.52 4.15
CA LEU A 127 -9.63 -3.45 3.28
C LEU A 127 -10.51 -2.47 4.05
N PHE A 128 -10.26 -1.18 3.84
CA PHE A 128 -11.06 -0.11 4.43
C PHE A 128 -11.43 0.90 3.35
N ARG A 129 -12.61 1.50 3.44
CA ARG A 129 -12.92 2.71 2.66
C ARG A 129 -12.18 3.91 3.25
N SER A 130 -11.60 4.76 2.41
CA SER A 130 -11.07 6.03 2.89
C SER A 130 -12.25 6.91 3.34
N PRO A 131 -12.21 7.48 4.55
CA PRO A 131 -13.20 8.46 4.98
C PRO A 131 -13.01 9.83 4.29
N LEU A 132 -11.94 9.99 3.51
CA LEU A 132 -11.57 11.24 2.88
C LEU A 132 -12.14 11.30 1.45
N THR A 133 -12.90 12.36 1.16
CA THR A 133 -13.49 12.61 -0.17
C THR A 133 -12.57 13.38 -1.10
N ASN A 134 -11.58 14.11 -0.56
CA ASN A 134 -10.68 14.98 -1.32
C ASN A 134 -9.25 14.90 -0.75
N VAL A 135 -8.44 13.91 -1.14
CA VAL A 135 -7.06 13.82 -0.64
C VAL A 135 -6.09 14.54 -1.56
N SER A 136 -5.71 15.75 -1.14
CA SER A 136 -4.46 16.39 -1.51
C SER A 136 -3.58 16.46 -0.25
N GLY A 137 -2.57 15.59 -0.16
CA GLY A 137 -1.51 15.69 0.84
C GLY A 137 -1.42 14.54 1.86
N PRO A 138 -0.26 14.41 2.51
CA PRO A 138 0.07 13.29 3.38
C PRO A 138 -0.71 13.30 4.70
N ARG A 139 -0.96 12.11 5.23
CA ARG A 139 -1.60 11.89 6.55
C ARG A 139 -0.68 12.26 7.72
N HIS A 140 -0.31 13.52 7.85
CA HIS A 140 0.39 14.04 9.02
C HIS A 140 -0.61 14.74 9.93
N ASN A 141 -0.99 14.10 11.03
CA ASN A 141 -1.77 14.74 12.09
C ASN A 141 -0.88 14.82 13.34
N HIS A 142 -0.58 16.04 13.77
CA HIS A 142 0.23 16.31 14.97
C HIS A 142 -0.39 15.75 16.24
N GLU A 143 -1.72 15.74 16.34
CA GLU A 143 -2.44 15.17 17.49
C GLU A 143 -2.25 13.65 17.57
N LEU A 144 -2.30 12.96 16.43
CA LEU A 144 -2.03 11.52 16.37
C LEU A 144 -0.56 11.21 16.67
N ALA A 145 0.36 12.04 16.16
CA ALA A 145 1.79 11.91 16.43
C ALA A 145 2.16 12.14 17.91
N ALA A 146 1.35 12.91 18.64
CA ALA A 146 1.55 13.19 20.07
C ALA A 146 0.84 12.19 20.99
N ASP A 147 0.04 11.26 20.46
CA ASP A 147 -0.61 10.20 21.24
C ASP A 147 0.38 9.04 21.50
N PHE A 148 1.09 9.11 22.63
CA PHE A 148 2.03 8.07 23.08
C PHE A 148 1.34 6.79 23.58
N GLY A 149 0.01 6.70 23.52
CA GLY A 149 -0.73 5.48 23.85
C GLY A 149 -0.47 4.33 22.87
N PHE A 150 0.23 4.58 21.75
CA PHE A 150 0.48 3.62 20.68
C PHE A 150 1.95 3.65 20.25
N ALA A 151 2.47 2.48 19.88
CA ALA A 151 3.81 2.36 19.33
C ALA A 151 3.93 2.98 17.93
N ASP A 152 2.83 3.04 17.17
CA ASP A 152 2.76 3.64 15.85
C ASP A 152 1.64 4.69 15.81
N PRO A 153 1.97 5.99 15.65
CA PRO A 153 0.99 7.06 15.63
C PRO A 153 0.09 7.05 14.39
N PHE A 154 0.42 6.24 13.38
CA PHE A 154 -0.37 6.06 12.15
C PHE A 154 -1.11 4.72 12.10
N ASP A 155 -1.15 3.98 13.22
CA ASP A 155 -1.88 2.72 13.32
C ASP A 155 -3.41 2.93 13.19
N LEU A 156 -4.13 1.84 12.92
CA LEU A 156 -5.51 1.73 12.40
C LEU A 156 -6.64 2.51 13.10
N LYS A 157 -6.38 3.27 14.17
CA LYS A 157 -7.41 4.04 14.88
C LYS A 157 -8.20 4.97 13.95
N TYR A 158 -7.57 5.55 12.92
CA TYR A 158 -8.27 6.41 11.95
C TYR A 158 -9.26 5.63 11.05
N TYR A 159 -9.02 4.34 10.81
CA TYR A 159 -9.86 3.48 9.99
C TYR A 159 -10.75 2.54 10.79
N SER A 160 -10.60 2.49 12.12
CA SER A 160 -11.55 1.79 12.99
C SER A 160 -12.98 2.35 12.88
N LYS A 161 -13.12 3.63 12.48
CA LYS A 161 -14.39 4.26 12.09
C LYS A 161 -14.74 4.09 10.60
N ALA A 162 -13.83 3.57 9.79
CA ALA A 162 -14.03 3.33 8.38
C ALA A 162 -14.64 1.94 8.16
N GLU A 163 -15.57 1.86 7.22
CA GLU A 163 -16.27 0.62 6.88
C GLU A 163 -15.28 -0.43 6.35
N ARG A 164 -15.14 -1.54 7.09
CA ARG A 164 -14.37 -2.71 6.67
C ARG A 164 -15.07 -3.37 5.50
N ILE A 165 -14.31 -3.68 4.45
CA ILE A 165 -14.83 -4.43 3.30
C ILE A 165 -14.38 -5.89 3.43
N SER A 166 -15.35 -6.80 3.49
CA SER A 166 -15.09 -8.24 3.42
C SER A 166 -14.73 -8.64 1.99
N VAL A 167 -13.58 -9.26 1.81
CA VAL A 167 -13.21 -9.92 0.55
C VAL A 167 -13.66 -11.37 0.67
N SER A 168 -14.72 -11.73 -0.06
CA SER A 168 -15.21 -13.09 -0.25
C SER A 168 -14.47 -13.79 -1.39
#